data_AF-A0A6N6WJP3-F1
#
_entry.id   AF-A0A6N6WJP3-F1
#
_cell.length_a   1.000
_cell.length_b   1.000
_cell.length_c   1.000
_cell.angle_alpha   90.00
_cell.angle_beta   90.00
_cell.angle_gamma   90.00
#
_symmetry.space_group_name_H-M   'P 1'
#
loop_
_entity.id
_entity.type
_entity.pdbx_description
1 polymer ?
#
loop_
_entity_poly.entity_id
_entity_poly.type
_entity_poly.pdbx_seq_one_letter_code
_entity_poly.pdbx_strand_id
1 'polypeptide(L)'
;MKCAVELTEPEKKTLQQLSLKHPHEDFRTRGLGLLELGRGRRVHEIALELDVSDKSVYNWAHAWNDNGLCGLLRGHKGGRPRALSDALIATAVEAARAESMTLRQIALRIEEVHGQPLPCRLETLSAALRHQGFSYKRGRYSLKKSAMSRSSR
;
A
#
# COMPACT_ATOMS: atom_id res chain seq x y z
N MET A 1 -21.56 -2.77 24.94
CA MET A 1 -20.48 -2.08 25.67
C MET A 1 -20.27 -0.69 25.06
N LYS A 2 -20.12 0.35 25.89
CA LYS A 2 -19.82 1.71 25.42
C LYS A 2 -18.36 1.74 24.98
N CYS A 3 -18.10 1.80 23.68
CA CYS A 3 -16.77 2.10 23.15
C CYS A 3 -16.69 3.63 23.05
N ALA A 4 -16.02 4.26 24.00
CA ALA A 4 -15.78 5.69 23.97
C ALA A 4 -14.34 5.94 23.52
N VAL A 5 -14.16 6.92 22.65
CA VAL A 5 -12.85 7.39 22.20
C VAL A 5 -12.73 8.83 22.68
N GLU A 6 -11.79 9.08 23.61
CA GLU A 6 -11.48 10.44 24.03
C GLU A 6 -10.58 11.09 22.98
N LEU A 7 -11.02 12.21 22.41
CA LEU A 7 -10.30 12.92 21.36
C LEU A 7 -9.88 14.30 21.85
N THR A 8 -8.60 14.62 21.73
CA THR A 8 -8.09 15.98 21.91
C THR A 8 -8.50 16.88 20.75
N GLU A 9 -8.45 18.20 20.93
CA GLU A 9 -8.78 19.15 19.84
C GLU A 9 -7.91 18.98 18.58
N PRO A 10 -6.58 18.76 18.67
CA PRO A 10 -5.76 18.44 17.50
C PRO A 10 -6.18 17.15 16.78
N GLU A 11 -6.58 16.13 17.53
CA GLU A 11 -7.05 14.85 16.97
C GLU A 11 -8.39 15.01 16.27
N LYS A 12 -9.34 15.74 16.87
CA LYS A 12 -10.62 16.09 16.21
C LYS A 12 -10.37 16.80 14.89
N LYS A 13 -9.48 17.80 14.87
CA LYS A 13 -9.15 18.53 13.64
C LYS A 13 -8.51 17.62 12.59
N THR A 14 -7.61 16.74 13.01
CA THR A 14 -6.97 15.74 12.14
C THR A 14 -8.01 14.80 11.52
N LEU A 15 -8.90 14.23 12.33
CA LEU A 15 -9.95 13.32 11.88
C LEU A 15 -10.98 14.01 10.97
N GLN A 16 -11.29 15.29 11.22
CA GLN A 16 -12.13 16.10 10.32
C GLN A 16 -11.48 16.29 8.96
N GLN A 17 -10.18 16.63 8.91
CA GLN A 17 -9.48 16.76 7.62
C GLN A 17 -9.39 15.41 6.91
N LEU A 18 -9.15 14.33 7.65
CA LEU A 18 -9.11 12.98 7.11
C LEU A 18 -10.47 12.56 6.53
N SER A 19 -11.58 12.81 7.24
CA SER A 19 -12.93 12.47 6.75
C SER A 19 -13.34 13.27 5.51
N LEU A 20 -12.85 14.49 5.36
CA LEU A 20 -13.19 15.37 4.24
C LEU A 20 -12.28 15.19 3.00
N LYS A 21 -10.99 14.90 3.19
CA LYS A 21 -9.98 15.07 2.13
C LYS A 21 -9.20 13.81 1.77
N HIS A 22 -9.28 12.74 2.56
CA HIS A 22 -8.47 11.56 2.28
C HIS A 22 -8.82 10.95 0.91
N PRO A 23 -7.86 10.58 0.04
CA PRO A 23 -8.15 10.04 -1.30
C PRO A 23 -9.05 8.80 -1.30
N HIS A 24 -8.80 7.87 -0.38
CA HIS A 24 -9.60 6.65 -0.26
C HIS A 24 -10.79 6.83 0.68
N GLU A 25 -11.94 6.36 0.21
CA GLU A 25 -13.22 6.43 0.92
C GLU A 25 -13.21 5.68 2.25
N ASP A 26 -12.58 4.50 2.31
CA ASP A 26 -12.51 3.70 3.52
C ASP A 26 -11.88 4.46 4.69
N PHE A 27 -10.83 5.25 4.41
CA PHE A 27 -10.25 6.12 5.42
C PHE A 27 -11.18 7.28 5.78
N ARG A 28 -11.87 7.90 4.81
CA ARG A 28 -12.82 8.96 5.11
C ARG A 28 -13.92 8.49 6.08
N THR A 29 -14.49 7.31 5.80
CA THR A 29 -15.52 6.67 6.62
C THR A 29 -14.99 6.34 8.02
N ARG A 30 -13.78 5.78 8.13
CA ARG A 30 -13.11 5.54 9.43
C ARG A 30 -12.95 6.82 10.25
N GLY A 31 -12.52 7.90 9.61
CA GLY A 31 -12.36 9.21 10.24
C GLY A 31 -13.66 9.76 10.80
N LEU A 32 -14.73 9.69 9.99
CA LEU A 32 -16.07 10.09 10.40
C LEU A 32 -16.59 9.24 11.57
N GLY A 33 -16.43 7.92 11.51
CA GLY A 33 -16.84 7.02 12.58
C GLY A 33 -16.19 7.32 13.93
N LEU A 34 -14.89 7.63 13.95
CA LEU A 34 -14.21 8.04 15.18
C LEU A 34 -14.66 9.40 15.71
N LEU A 35 -14.96 10.37 14.83
CA LEU A 35 -15.51 11.66 15.26
C LEU A 35 -16.86 11.48 15.95
N GLU A 36 -17.74 10.63 15.41
CA GLU A 36 -19.04 10.34 16.02
C GLU A 36 -18.91 9.59 17.35
N LEU A 37 -17.94 8.66 17.46
CA LEU A 37 -17.62 8.01 18.73
C LEU A 37 -17.12 9.00 19.78
N GLY A 38 -16.25 9.94 19.40
CA GLY A 38 -15.77 10.99 20.30
C GLY A 38 -16.84 12.01 20.69
N ARG A 39 -17.95 12.08 19.95
CA ARG A 39 -19.17 12.81 20.32
C ARG A 39 -20.09 12.01 21.24
N GLY A 40 -19.76 10.76 21.53
CA GLY A 40 -20.52 9.88 22.42
C GLY A 40 -21.69 9.16 21.76
N ARG A 41 -21.78 9.14 20.41
CA ARG A 41 -22.83 8.38 19.70
C ARG A 41 -22.61 6.87 19.87
N ARG A 42 -23.70 6.10 19.77
CA ARG A 42 -23.63 4.64 19.98
C ARG A 42 -23.03 3.97 18.75
N VAL A 43 -22.19 2.96 18.98
CA VAL A 43 -21.54 2.16 17.92
C VAL A 43 -22.53 1.69 16.87
N HIS A 44 -23.68 1.15 17.30
CA HIS A 44 -24.70 0.62 16.40
C HIS A 44 -25.33 1.70 15.49
N GLU A 45 -25.55 2.91 16.01
CA GLU A 45 -26.11 4.03 15.24
C GLU A 45 -25.12 4.47 14.15
N ILE A 46 -23.85 4.57 14.52
CA ILE A 46 -22.76 4.93 13.61
C ILE A 46 -22.59 3.84 12.54
N ALA A 47 -22.63 2.57 12.92
CA ALA A 47 -22.49 1.45 12.02
C ALA A 47 -23.60 1.43 10.95
N LEU A 48 -24.85 1.64 11.38
CA LEU A 48 -26.00 1.77 10.48
C LEU A 48 -25.87 2.97 9.52
N GLU A 49 -25.48 4.14 10.03
CA GLU A 49 -25.36 5.36 9.22
C GLU A 49 -24.22 5.29 8.19
N LEU A 50 -23.13 4.60 8.53
CA LEU A 50 -21.96 4.44 7.66
C LEU A 50 -22.00 3.18 6.80
N ASP A 51 -23.09 2.39 6.86
CA ASP A 51 -23.25 1.10 6.18
C ASP A 51 -22.08 0.13 6.41
N VAL A 52 -21.70 -0.03 7.69
CA VAL A 52 -20.64 -0.97 8.12
C VAL A 52 -21.11 -1.83 9.27
N SER A 53 -20.36 -2.90 9.56
CA SER A 53 -20.62 -3.71 10.75
C SER A 53 -20.20 -2.99 12.04
N ASP A 54 -20.92 -3.24 13.15
CA ASP A 54 -20.52 -2.80 14.50
C ASP A 54 -19.05 -3.17 14.81
N LYS A 55 -18.63 -4.37 14.37
CA LYS A 55 -17.26 -4.86 14.52
C LYS A 55 -16.22 -3.95 13.86
N SER A 56 -16.54 -3.37 12.70
CA SER A 56 -15.66 -2.42 12.02
C SER A 56 -15.43 -1.18 12.88
N VAL A 57 -16.50 -0.62 13.43
CA VAL A 57 -16.45 0.57 14.31
C VAL A 57 -15.64 0.28 15.58
N TYR A 58 -15.86 -0.88 16.22
CA TYR A 58 -15.02 -1.33 17.35
C TYR A 58 -13.55 -1.45 16.96
N ASN A 59 -13.24 -2.07 15.82
CA ASN A 59 -11.86 -2.22 15.35
C ASN A 59 -11.18 -0.87 15.10
N TRP A 60 -11.90 0.14 14.59
CA TRP A 60 -11.35 1.48 14.38
C TRP A 60 -11.01 2.16 15.70
N ALA A 61 -11.90 2.06 16.69
CA ALA A 61 -11.67 2.59 18.03
C ALA A 61 -10.49 1.92 18.73
N HIS A 62 -10.38 0.59 18.65
CA HIS A 62 -9.23 -0.14 19.18
C HIS A 62 -7.93 0.27 18.47
N ALA A 63 -7.92 0.30 17.14
CA ALA A 63 -6.75 0.71 16.37
C ALA A 63 -6.31 2.14 16.68
N TRP A 64 -7.27 3.05 16.90
CA TRP A 64 -7.01 4.42 17.31
C TRP A 64 -6.42 4.50 18.72
N ASN A 65 -7.01 3.82 19.70
CA ASN A 65 -6.51 3.85 21.07
C ASN A 65 -5.10 3.23 21.19
N ASP A 66 -4.83 2.19 20.42
CA ASP A 66 -3.56 1.48 20.49
C ASP A 66 -2.43 2.20 19.72
N ASN A 67 -2.75 2.85 18.60
CA ASN A 67 -1.74 3.34 17.65
C ASN A 67 -2.04 4.72 17.03
N GLY A 68 -3.06 5.43 17.53
CA GLY A 68 -3.53 6.72 17.01
C GLY A 68 -3.84 6.68 15.52
N LEU A 69 -3.48 7.78 14.83
CA LEU A 69 -3.67 7.93 13.39
C LEU A 69 -2.99 6.81 12.58
N CYS A 70 -1.83 6.35 13.01
CA CYS A 70 -1.11 5.25 12.34
C CYS A 70 -1.93 3.95 12.36
N GLY A 71 -2.66 3.67 13.44
CA GLY A 71 -3.56 2.52 13.53
C GLY A 71 -4.73 2.63 12.57
N LEU A 72 -5.32 3.82 12.46
CA LEU A 72 -6.45 4.08 11.58
C LEU A 72 -6.10 3.95 10.09
N LEU A 73 -4.90 4.40 9.72
CA LEU A 73 -4.37 4.40 8.36
C LEU A 73 -3.77 3.06 7.93
N ARG A 74 -3.75 2.04 8.79
CA ARG A 74 -3.32 0.70 8.39
C ARG A 74 -4.33 0.05 7.44
N GLY A 75 -3.78 -0.70 6.48
CA GLY A 75 -4.54 -1.71 5.76
C GLY A 75 -5.58 -1.17 4.79
N HIS A 76 -5.33 -0.06 4.10
CA HIS A 76 -5.99 0.13 2.80
C HIS A 76 -5.53 -1.01 1.89
N LYS A 77 -6.35 -2.05 1.81
CA LYS A 77 -6.12 -3.21 0.94
C LYS A 77 -6.72 -2.91 -0.42
N GLY A 78 -6.27 -1.82 -1.03
CA GLY A 78 -6.61 -1.48 -2.40
C GLY A 78 -5.81 -2.33 -3.37
N GLY A 79 -6.51 -3.02 -4.28
CA GLY A 79 -5.93 -3.70 -5.43
C GLY A 79 -5.49 -5.14 -5.21
N ARG A 80 -5.23 -5.83 -6.33
CA ARG A 80 -4.68 -7.19 -6.34
C ARG A 80 -3.30 -7.18 -5.66
N PRO A 81 -3.00 -8.16 -4.78
CA PRO A 81 -1.65 -8.33 -4.23
C PRO A 81 -0.61 -8.29 -5.34
N ARG A 82 0.55 -7.68 -5.05
CA ARG A 82 1.66 -7.61 -6.02
C ARG A 82 2.01 -9.03 -6.47
N ALA A 83 1.98 -9.26 -7.78
CA ALA A 83 2.33 -10.56 -8.34
C ALA A 83 3.81 -10.89 -8.12
N LEU A 84 4.68 -9.87 -8.13
CA LEU A 84 6.10 -10.01 -7.83
C LEU A 84 6.36 -9.76 -6.34
N SER A 85 6.87 -10.77 -5.65
CA SER A 85 7.38 -10.62 -4.29
C SER A 85 8.72 -9.86 -4.30
N ASP A 86 9.11 -9.32 -3.14
CA ASP A 86 10.37 -8.59 -3.01
C ASP A 86 11.58 -9.47 -3.36
N ALA A 87 11.51 -10.78 -3.08
CA ALA A 87 12.54 -11.75 -3.45
C ALA A 87 12.68 -11.90 -4.97
N LEU A 88 11.57 -11.98 -5.72
CA LEU A 88 11.60 -12.04 -7.19
C LEU A 88 12.18 -10.74 -7.77
N ILE A 89 11.84 -9.59 -7.18
CA ILE A 89 12.37 -8.29 -7.60
C ILE A 89 13.87 -8.22 -7.36
N ALA A 90 14.36 -8.71 -6.22
CA ALA A 90 15.79 -8.71 -5.90
C ALA A 90 16.60 -9.51 -6.95
N THR A 91 16.15 -10.72 -7.28
CA THR A 91 16.77 -11.54 -8.34
C THR A 91 16.73 -10.85 -9.70
N ALA A 92 15.61 -10.20 -10.04
CA ALA A 92 15.47 -9.45 -11.29
C ALA A 92 16.49 -8.30 -11.39
N VAL A 93 16.67 -7.56 -10.30
CA VAL A 93 17.61 -6.43 -10.20
C VAL A 93 19.05 -6.92 -10.30
N GLU A 94 19.38 -8.02 -9.62
CA GLU A 94 20.71 -8.63 -9.67
C GLU A 94 21.07 -9.07 -11.10
N ALA A 95 20.17 -9.82 -11.75
CA ALA A 95 20.34 -10.25 -13.14
C ALA A 95 20.51 -9.06 -14.10
N ALA A 96 19.69 -8.01 -13.95
CA ALA A 96 19.78 -6.81 -14.77
C ALA A 96 21.06 -5.98 -14.56
N ARG A 97 21.72 -6.09 -13.39
CA ARG A 97 22.99 -5.39 -13.09
C ARG A 97 24.19 -6.15 -13.62
N ALA A 98 24.19 -7.47 -13.47
CA ALA A 98 25.29 -8.33 -13.90
C ALA A 98 25.53 -8.16 -15.41
N GLU A 99 24.49 -8.36 -16.22
CA GLU A 99 24.60 -8.43 -17.67
C GLU A 99 23.52 -7.62 -18.39
N SER A 100 23.78 -7.27 -19.66
CA SER A 100 22.77 -6.62 -20.50
C SER A 100 21.77 -7.64 -21.03
N MET A 101 20.86 -8.07 -20.16
CA MET A 101 19.82 -9.05 -20.47
C MET A 101 18.55 -8.41 -21.05
N THR A 102 17.83 -9.19 -21.84
CA THR A 102 16.44 -8.92 -22.23
C THR A 102 15.49 -9.29 -21.09
N LEU A 103 14.26 -8.78 -21.13
CA LEU A 103 13.21 -9.13 -20.16
C LEU A 103 12.97 -10.63 -20.03
N ARG A 104 12.99 -11.35 -21.16
CA ARG A 104 12.74 -12.79 -21.19
C ARG A 104 13.86 -13.56 -20.51
N GLN A 105 15.11 -13.14 -20.68
CA GLN A 105 16.26 -13.75 -20.00
C GLN A 105 16.19 -13.51 -18.48
N ILE A 106 15.77 -12.31 -18.06
CA ILE A 106 15.57 -12.01 -16.63
C ILE A 106 14.44 -12.87 -16.06
N ALA A 107 13.33 -13.03 -16.79
CA ALA A 107 12.24 -13.92 -16.38
C ALA A 107 12.71 -15.37 -16.20
N LEU A 108 13.44 -15.92 -17.16
CA LEU A 108 14.01 -17.27 -17.06
C LEU A 108 14.93 -17.40 -15.84
N ARG A 109 15.77 -16.40 -15.56
CA ARG A 109 16.64 -16.43 -14.39
C ARG A 109 15.87 -16.45 -13.07
N ILE A 110 14.74 -15.73 -13.00
CA ILE A 110 13.85 -15.76 -11.85
C ILE A 110 13.24 -17.16 -11.69
N GLU A 111 12.77 -17.76 -12.78
CA GLU A 111 12.17 -19.10 -12.77
C GLU A 111 13.18 -20.17 -12.34
N GLU A 112 14.43 -20.08 -12.82
CA GLU A 112 15.55 -20.95 -12.43
C GLU A 112 15.87 -20.86 -10.93
N VAL A 113 15.96 -19.64 -10.39
CA VAL A 113 16.37 -19.41 -9.00
C VAL A 113 15.26 -19.77 -8.01
N HIS A 114 14.00 -19.51 -8.36
CA HIS A 114 12.86 -19.68 -7.46
C HIS A 114 12.07 -20.98 -7.72
N GLY A 115 12.40 -21.73 -8.77
CA GLY A 115 11.77 -23.02 -9.09
C GLY A 115 10.28 -22.92 -9.42
N GLN A 116 9.79 -21.72 -9.77
CA GLN A 116 8.39 -21.44 -10.05
C GLN A 116 8.28 -20.58 -11.31
N PRO A 117 7.23 -20.78 -12.13
CA PRO A 117 6.99 -19.93 -13.30
C PRO A 117 6.74 -18.49 -12.87
N LEU A 118 7.09 -17.53 -13.74
CA LEU A 118 6.89 -16.12 -13.46
C LEU A 118 5.38 -15.84 -13.20
N PRO A 119 5.00 -15.27 -12.05
CA PRO A 119 3.59 -15.13 -11.65
C PRO A 119 2.84 -14.01 -12.40
N CYS A 120 3.48 -13.35 -13.36
CA CYS A 120 2.94 -12.22 -14.09
C CYS A 120 3.49 -12.14 -15.52
N ARG A 121 2.92 -11.24 -16.33
CA ARG A 121 3.42 -10.96 -17.67
C ARG A 121 4.74 -10.18 -17.63
N LEU A 122 5.49 -10.20 -18.73
CA LEU A 122 6.77 -9.50 -18.86
C LEU A 122 6.63 -7.98 -18.69
N GLU A 123 5.48 -7.40 -19.02
CA GLU A 123 5.23 -5.96 -18.82
C GLU A 123 5.19 -5.58 -17.33
N THR A 124 4.69 -6.47 -16.47
CA THR A 124 4.69 -6.28 -15.02
C THR A 124 6.12 -6.32 -14.47
N LEU A 125 6.95 -7.26 -14.95
CA LEU A 125 8.38 -7.32 -14.65
C LEU A 125 9.11 -6.06 -15.13
N SER A 126 8.80 -5.59 -16.33
CA SER A 126 9.34 -4.33 -16.87
C SER A 126 8.97 -3.13 -16.02
N ALA A 127 7.71 -3.01 -15.59
CA ALA A 127 7.27 -1.94 -14.70
C ALA A 127 8.00 -1.99 -13.35
N ALA A 128 8.17 -3.17 -12.77
CA ALA A 128 8.92 -3.36 -11.53
C ALA A 128 10.39 -2.91 -11.67
N LEU A 129 11.06 -3.29 -12.76
CA LEU A 129 12.44 -2.86 -13.03
C LEU A 129 12.55 -1.34 -13.25
N ARG A 130 11.55 -0.71 -13.88
CA ARG A 130 11.50 0.77 -14.01
C ARG A 130 11.36 1.46 -12.66
N HIS A 131 10.53 0.93 -11.75
CA HIS A 131 10.44 1.44 -10.38
C HIS A 131 11.76 1.33 -9.62
N GLN A 132 12.59 0.34 -9.97
CA GLN A 132 13.95 0.17 -9.44
C GLN A 132 15.01 1.02 -10.17
N GLY A 133 14.62 1.87 -11.12
CA GLY A 133 15.50 2.82 -11.80
C GLY A 133 16.10 2.33 -13.13
N PHE A 134 15.71 1.15 -13.62
CA PHE A 134 16.18 0.66 -14.91
C PHE A 134 15.40 1.28 -16.08
N SER A 135 16.08 1.50 -17.21
CA SER A 135 15.49 2.01 -18.44
C SER A 135 15.98 1.22 -19.65
N TYR A 136 15.13 1.01 -20.65
CA TYR A 136 15.52 0.32 -21.89
C TYR A 136 16.39 1.21 -22.77
N LYS A 137 17.41 0.63 -23.41
CA LYS A 137 18.14 1.32 -24.49
C LYS A 137 17.17 1.56 -25.65
N ARG A 138 17.01 2.81 -26.11
CA ARG A 138 16.36 3.06 -27.41
C ARG A 138 17.20 2.38 -28.51
N GLY A 139 16.56 1.58 -29.36
CA GLY A 139 17.21 0.86 -30.46
C GLY A 139 17.82 -0.51 -30.13
N ARG A 140 17.71 -1.00 -28.88
CA ARG A 140 18.07 -2.39 -28.52
C ARG A 140 17.11 -2.92 -27.45
N TYR A 141 16.61 -4.15 -27.59
CA TYR A 141 15.71 -4.82 -26.63
C TYR A 141 16.34 -5.15 -25.25
N SER A 142 17.48 -4.54 -24.90
CA SER A 142 18.24 -4.74 -23.66
C SER A 142 18.16 -3.52 -22.74
N LEU A 143 18.20 -3.74 -21.42
CA LEU A 143 18.21 -2.67 -20.42
C LEU A 143 19.55 -1.91 -20.37
N LYS A 144 19.52 -0.60 -20.13
CA LYS A 144 20.71 0.19 -19.74
C LYS A 144 21.08 -0.15 -18.30
N LYS A 145 22.36 -0.40 -18.03
CA LYS A 145 22.91 -0.29 -16.68
C LYS A 145 22.75 1.15 -16.22
N SER A 146 22.00 1.40 -15.14
CA SER A 146 21.80 2.73 -14.59
C SER A 146 22.91 3.08 -13.60
N ALA A 147 23.78 4.03 -13.97
CA ALA A 147 24.71 4.69 -13.07
C ALA A 147 24.16 6.08 -12.67
N MET A 148 22.92 6.13 -12.17
CA MET A 148 22.39 7.37 -11.58
C MET A 148 22.22 7.15 -10.08
N SER A 149 23.07 7.82 -9.30
CA SER A 149 22.82 8.03 -7.89
C SER A 149 21.50 8.77 -7.74
N ARG A 150 20.59 8.23 -6.94
CA ARG A 150 19.44 8.99 -6.45
C ARG A 150 19.99 10.07 -5.53
N SER A 151 20.00 11.32 -6.00
CA SER A 151 20.07 12.47 -5.11
C SER A 151 18.72 12.53 -4.38
N SER A 152 18.75 12.28 -3.08
CA SER A 152 17.60 12.44 -2.20
C SER A 152 17.21 13.93 -2.14
N ARG A 153 15.93 14.22 -2.41
CA ARG A 153 15.25 15.44 -1.97
C ARG A 153 13.89 15.06 -1.44
#